data_AF-A0AA88H211-F1
#
_entry.id   AF-A0AA88H211-F1
#
_cell.length_a   1.000
_cell.length_b   1.000
_cell.length_c   1.000
_cell.angle_alpha   90.00
_cell.angle_beta   90.00
_cell.angle_gamma   90.00
#
_symmetry.space_group_name_H-M   'P 1'
#
loop_
_entity.id
_entity.type
_entity.pdbx_description
1 polymer ?
#
loop_
_entity_poly.entity_id
_entity_poly.type
_entity_poly.pdbx_seq_one_letter_code
_entity_poly.pdbx_strand_id
1 'polypeptide(L)'
;MLMQRTHCFLGSICHGTRFISKYLFSTLKSSFHNANQHHHHSTRQLRFYSKVHRSHPIPEITFKTIQPDQVSSLSSSQHSPPPLIILHGLFGSYLNFSTFARHYSSKFHTRVYLVNLRNHSDPQNHSPEMSFALMASDLVQFLQKQEISEFDLFGFSLGGKTAMTACLGDEFKQLVAHRVRKLVVGDISPLPLRDGEWDIPHVVRALILLDEQLPEMKSRNEADAFLQQYIPNIEVYLIGNLM
;
A
#
# COMPACT_ATOMS: atom_id res chain seq x y z
N MET A 1 18.35 4.19 37.30
CA MET A 1 18.13 4.73 35.94
C MET A 1 18.09 3.58 34.91
N LEU A 2 17.22 2.60 35.13
CA LEU A 2 17.09 1.41 34.26
C LEU A 2 15.65 0.84 34.25
N MET A 3 14.64 1.70 34.43
CA MET A 3 13.22 1.28 34.48
C MET A 3 12.27 2.16 33.64
N GLN A 4 12.77 2.91 32.66
CA GLN A 4 11.94 3.77 31.79
C GLN A 4 11.97 3.41 30.30
N ARG A 5 12.63 2.31 29.89
CA ARG A 5 12.73 1.92 28.47
C ARG A 5 11.87 0.72 28.05
N THR A 6 11.14 0.10 28.97
CA THR A 6 10.26 -1.06 28.70
C THR A 6 8.80 -0.68 28.40
N HIS A 7 8.38 0.55 28.70
CA HIS A 7 6.99 0.97 28.48
C HIS A 7 6.66 1.44 27.05
N CYS A 8 7.65 1.69 26.19
CA CYS A 8 7.41 2.15 24.82
C CYS A 8 7.24 1.01 23.80
N PHE A 9 7.55 -0.24 24.18
CA PHE A 9 7.46 -1.40 23.28
C PHE A 9 6.10 -2.10 23.33
N LEU A 10 5.38 -1.99 24.46
CA LEU A 10 4.08 -2.64 24.68
C LEU A 10 2.88 -1.81 24.16
N GLY A 11 3.05 -0.50 23.96
CA GLY A 11 1.96 0.39 23.52
C GLY A 11 1.55 0.21 22.05
N SER A 12 2.50 -0.12 21.18
CA SER A 12 2.27 -0.31 19.74
C SER A 12 1.70 -1.69 19.40
N ILE A 13 1.93 -2.70 20.25
CA ILE A 13 1.49 -4.09 20.05
C ILE A 13 0.01 -4.26 20.43
N CYS A 14 -0.50 -3.51 21.42
CA CYS A 14 -1.89 -3.69 21.88
C CYS A 14 -2.97 -2.96 21.04
N HIS A 15 -2.60 -2.09 20.09
CA HIS A 15 -3.57 -1.31 19.30
C HIS A 15 -3.67 -1.75 17.83
N GLY A 16 -2.65 -2.40 17.28
CA GLY A 16 -2.70 -2.96 15.91
C GLY A 16 -3.54 -4.24 15.81
N THR A 17 -3.83 -4.86 16.95
CA THR A 17 -4.30 -6.23 17.03
C THR A 17 -5.80 -6.37 16.80
N ARG A 18 -6.67 -5.76 17.62
CA ARG A 18 -8.16 -5.84 17.53
C ARG A 18 -8.81 -5.53 16.16
N PHE A 19 -8.01 -5.17 15.18
CA PHE A 19 -8.29 -4.73 13.83
C PHE A 19 -8.20 -5.82 12.76
N ILE A 20 -7.36 -6.85 12.89
CA ILE A 20 -7.16 -7.87 11.84
C ILE A 20 -8.50 -8.53 11.42
N SER A 21 -9.42 -8.69 12.38
CA SER A 21 -10.75 -9.30 12.20
C SER A 21 -11.77 -8.50 11.41
N LYS A 22 -11.85 -7.18 11.58
CA LYS A 22 -12.84 -6.36 10.85
C LYS A 22 -12.41 -6.02 9.42
N TYR A 23 -11.11 -6.06 9.11
CA TYR A 23 -10.53 -5.40 7.94
C TYR A 23 -10.13 -6.35 6.81
N LEU A 24 -9.72 -7.58 7.14
CA LEU A 24 -9.52 -8.60 6.11
C LEU A 24 -10.83 -8.94 5.39
N PHE A 25 -11.97 -8.90 6.10
CA PHE A 25 -13.27 -9.20 5.52
C PHE A 25 -13.71 -8.20 4.42
N SER A 26 -13.37 -6.92 4.47
CA SER A 26 -13.81 -5.94 3.46
C SER A 26 -12.94 -5.97 2.20
N THR A 27 -11.62 -6.08 2.36
CA THR A 27 -10.62 -6.14 1.29
C THR A 27 -10.82 -7.35 0.37
N LEU A 28 -11.20 -8.48 0.95
CA LEU A 28 -11.32 -9.74 0.22
C LEU A 28 -12.70 -9.91 -0.42
N LYS A 29 -13.74 -9.24 0.11
CA LYS A 29 -15.10 -9.28 -0.45
C LYS A 29 -15.31 -8.26 -1.57
N SER A 30 -14.67 -7.09 -1.52
CA SER A 30 -14.81 -6.04 -2.54
C SER A 30 -14.10 -6.35 -3.87
N SER A 31 -13.16 -7.30 -3.86
CA SER A 31 -12.40 -7.73 -5.05
C SER A 31 -13.22 -8.57 -6.06
N PHE A 32 -14.50 -8.86 -5.79
CA PHE A 32 -15.29 -9.82 -6.55
C PHE A 32 -16.48 -9.27 -7.35
N HIS A 33 -16.80 -7.96 -7.32
CA HIS A 33 -17.93 -7.42 -8.10
C HIS A 33 -17.72 -5.98 -8.59
N ASN A 34 -17.39 -5.82 -9.87
CA ASN A 34 -18.14 -5.04 -10.88
C ASN A 34 -17.23 -4.59 -12.03
N ALA A 35 -17.46 -5.15 -13.22
CA ALA A 35 -17.02 -4.59 -14.48
C ALA A 35 -18.18 -4.69 -15.47
N ASN A 36 -18.78 -3.54 -15.80
CA ASN A 36 -19.28 -3.17 -17.14
C ASN A 36 -20.21 -1.96 -17.02
N GLN A 37 -19.87 -0.86 -17.70
CA GLN A 37 -20.73 -0.24 -18.73
C GLN A 37 -20.13 1.08 -19.27
N HIS A 38 -20.25 1.20 -20.60
CA HIS A 38 -19.58 2.17 -21.48
C HIS A 38 -20.10 3.63 -21.46
N HIS A 39 -19.20 4.50 -21.93
CA HIS A 39 -19.38 5.71 -22.76
C HIS A 39 -20.17 6.93 -22.22
N HIS A 40 -19.43 7.79 -21.51
CA HIS A 40 -19.39 9.26 -21.62
C HIS A 40 -18.30 9.74 -20.64
N HIS A 41 -17.04 9.80 -21.11
CA HIS A 41 -15.89 9.45 -20.24
C HIS A 41 -15.40 10.53 -19.26
N SER A 42 -15.17 11.80 -19.65
CA SER A 42 -14.43 12.73 -18.78
C SER A 42 -15.24 13.27 -17.60
N THR A 43 -16.48 13.71 -17.83
CA THR A 43 -17.37 14.25 -16.78
C THR A 43 -17.84 13.17 -15.81
N ARG A 44 -17.98 11.92 -16.27
CA ARG A 44 -18.40 10.79 -15.43
C ARG A 44 -17.28 10.30 -14.51
N GLN A 45 -16.02 10.33 -14.95
CA GLN A 45 -14.86 9.95 -14.14
C GLN A 45 -14.57 10.96 -13.04
N LEU A 46 -14.59 12.27 -13.34
CA LEU A 46 -14.46 13.32 -12.33
C LEU A 46 -15.63 13.28 -11.33
N ARG A 47 -16.85 12.96 -11.80
CA ARG A 47 -18.01 12.70 -10.92
C ARG A 47 -17.84 11.45 -10.06
N PHE A 48 -17.23 10.40 -10.59
CA PHE A 48 -16.95 9.18 -9.82
C PHE A 48 -15.92 9.45 -8.74
N TYR A 49 -14.75 10.00 -9.11
CA TYR A 49 -13.70 10.42 -8.18
C TYR A 49 -14.27 11.33 -7.08
N SER A 50 -15.00 12.39 -7.45
CA SER A 50 -15.63 13.27 -6.47
C SER A 50 -16.70 12.60 -5.61
N LYS A 51 -17.45 11.61 -6.14
CA LYS A 51 -18.43 10.83 -5.38
C LYS A 51 -17.76 9.89 -4.38
N VAL A 52 -16.71 9.18 -4.79
CA VAL A 52 -15.89 8.32 -3.91
C VAL A 52 -15.33 9.16 -2.76
N HIS A 53 -14.80 10.35 -3.05
CA HIS A 53 -14.28 11.26 -2.02
C HIS A 53 -15.33 11.81 -1.07
N ARG A 54 -16.55 12.07 -1.54
CA ARG A 54 -17.63 12.55 -0.67
C ARG A 54 -18.17 11.48 0.27
N SER A 55 -18.07 10.22 -0.11
CA SER A 55 -18.64 9.10 0.66
C SER A 55 -17.63 8.46 1.60
N HIS A 56 -16.33 8.50 1.26
CA HIS A 56 -15.27 7.88 2.05
C HIS A 56 -14.15 8.89 2.27
N PRO A 57 -14.11 9.57 3.45
CA PRO A 57 -13.07 10.55 3.73
C PRO A 57 -11.70 9.89 3.64
N ILE A 58 -10.79 10.63 3.03
CA ILE A 58 -9.49 10.12 2.62
C ILE A 58 -8.62 10.05 3.86
N PRO A 59 -8.12 8.86 4.23
CA PRO A 59 -7.12 8.79 5.28
C PRO A 59 -5.86 9.53 4.81
N GLU A 60 -5.25 10.34 5.67
CA GLU A 60 -4.00 11.01 5.33
C GLU A 60 -2.93 9.93 5.10
N ILE A 61 -2.64 9.66 3.83
CA ILE A 61 -1.64 8.65 3.48
C ILE A 61 -0.27 9.18 3.87
N THR A 62 0.43 8.37 4.65
CA THR A 62 1.79 8.69 5.09
C THR A 62 2.78 8.26 4.03
N PHE A 63 3.87 9.01 3.89
CA PHE A 63 4.90 8.70 2.92
C PHE A 63 6.26 9.17 3.42
N LYS A 64 7.32 8.60 2.85
CA LYS A 64 8.70 9.02 3.07
C LYS A 64 9.32 9.44 1.75
N THR A 65 9.98 10.58 1.75
CA THR A 65 10.74 11.08 0.60
C THR A 65 12.22 10.78 0.79
N ILE A 66 12.84 10.19 -0.23
CA ILE A 66 14.30 10.09 -0.37
C ILE A 66 14.71 11.11 -1.43
N GLN A 67 15.56 12.05 -1.04
CA GLN A 67 16.15 13.03 -1.96
C GLN A 67 17.44 12.45 -2.54
N PRO A 68 17.78 12.76 -3.80
CA PRO A 68 19.08 12.43 -4.34
C PRO A 68 20.18 13.20 -3.60
N ASP A 69 21.38 12.63 -3.56
CA ASP A 69 22.56 13.34 -3.05
C ASP A 69 22.74 14.65 -3.84
N GLN A 70 23.15 15.74 -3.16
CA GLN A 70 23.28 17.04 -3.81
C GLN A 70 24.25 16.94 -4.99
N VAL A 71 23.73 17.13 -6.20
CA VAL A 71 24.57 17.30 -7.38
C VAL A 71 25.11 18.72 -7.33
N SER A 72 26.41 18.85 -7.04
CA SER A 72 27.14 20.10 -7.17
C SER A 72 26.95 20.65 -8.59
N SER A 73 26.18 21.73 -8.70
CA SER A 73 26.03 22.60 -9.87
C SER A 73 25.80 21.89 -11.21
N LEU A 74 24.57 21.42 -11.46
CA LEU A 74 24.08 21.34 -12.84
C LEU A 74 23.35 22.64 -13.18
N SER A 75 23.71 23.21 -14.32
CA SER A 75 23.13 24.41 -14.92
C SER A 75 21.60 24.43 -14.82
N SER A 76 21.05 25.61 -14.54
CA SER A 76 19.64 25.96 -14.35
C SER A 76 18.68 25.66 -15.54
N SER A 77 19.09 24.82 -16.48
CA SER A 77 18.35 24.43 -17.69
C SER A 77 18.05 22.93 -17.81
N GLN A 78 18.46 22.08 -16.86
CA GLN A 78 18.09 20.66 -16.88
C GLN A 78 16.84 20.41 -16.02
N HIS A 79 15.76 19.95 -16.66
CA HIS A 79 14.60 19.43 -15.93
C HIS A 79 15.05 18.28 -15.02
N SER A 80 14.71 18.38 -13.73
CA SER A 80 14.94 17.29 -12.76
C SER A 80 14.31 16.01 -13.29
N PRO A 81 14.98 14.85 -13.21
CA PRO A 81 14.39 13.59 -13.64
C PRO A 81 13.05 13.34 -12.92
N PRO A 82 12.05 12.73 -13.58
CA PRO A 82 10.81 12.36 -12.94
C PRO A 82 11.05 11.51 -11.69
N PRO A 83 10.34 11.77 -10.58
CA PRO A 83 10.47 10.98 -9.36
C PRO A 83 9.96 9.55 -9.58
N LEU A 84 10.47 8.63 -8.76
CA LEU A 84 9.90 7.29 -8.62
C LEU A 84 8.92 7.27 -7.44
N ILE A 85 7.73 6.72 -7.66
CA ILE A 85 6.77 6.41 -6.60
C ILE A 85 6.74 4.90 -6.39
N ILE A 86 6.84 4.46 -5.14
CA ILE A 86 6.85 3.05 -4.76
C ILE A 86 5.63 2.74 -3.87
N LEU A 87 4.85 1.72 -4.27
CA LEU A 87 3.72 1.17 -3.54
C LEU A 87 4.06 -0.25 -3.06
N HIS A 88 3.99 -0.48 -1.74
CA HIS A 88 4.36 -1.76 -1.12
C HIS A 88 3.24 -2.83 -1.22
N GLY A 89 3.55 -4.06 -0.78
CA GLY A 89 2.62 -5.19 -0.76
C GLY A 89 1.71 -5.24 0.47
N LEU A 90 0.79 -6.21 0.51
CA LEU A 90 -0.11 -6.44 1.65
C LEU A 90 0.70 -6.72 2.92
N PHE A 91 0.26 -6.18 4.05
CA PHE A 91 0.98 -6.20 5.32
C PHE A 91 2.36 -5.53 5.25
N GLY A 92 2.70 -4.80 4.19
CA GLY A 92 3.96 -4.06 4.10
C GLY A 92 3.87 -2.66 4.69
N SER A 93 4.97 -1.93 4.57
CA SER A 93 5.03 -0.47 4.71
C SER A 93 6.07 0.11 3.76
N TYR A 94 6.16 1.43 3.71
CA TYR A 94 7.20 2.15 2.98
C TYR A 94 8.63 1.70 3.38
N LEU A 95 8.81 1.10 4.57
CA LEU A 95 10.12 0.64 5.05
C LEU A 95 10.67 -0.51 4.20
N ASN A 96 9.82 -1.36 3.62
CA ASN A 96 10.26 -2.54 2.88
C ASN A 96 11.17 -2.19 1.68
N PHE A 97 10.97 -1.00 1.08
CA PHE A 97 11.75 -0.55 -0.07
C PHE A 97 12.76 0.55 0.26
N SER A 98 13.02 0.83 1.54
CA SER A 98 13.89 1.95 1.95
C SER A 98 15.33 1.82 1.44
N THR A 99 15.92 0.62 1.46
CA THR A 99 17.28 0.40 0.95
C THR A 99 17.33 0.54 -0.57
N PHE A 100 16.35 -0.05 -1.25
CA PHE A 100 16.21 0.09 -2.70
C PHE A 100 16.04 1.56 -3.11
N ALA A 101 15.16 2.31 -2.45
CA ALA A 101 14.91 3.72 -2.75
C ALA A 101 16.14 4.60 -2.58
N ARG A 102 16.96 4.38 -1.53
CA ARG A 102 18.24 5.08 -1.36
C ARG A 102 19.20 4.80 -2.51
N HIS A 103 19.36 3.53 -2.86
CA HIS A 103 20.23 3.14 -3.98
C HIS A 103 19.74 3.71 -5.31
N TYR A 104 18.43 3.62 -5.58
CA TYR A 104 17.81 4.15 -6.79
C TYR A 104 17.97 5.67 -6.88
N SER A 105 17.68 6.39 -5.79
CA SER A 105 17.76 7.85 -5.73
C SER A 105 19.19 8.34 -5.99
N SER A 106 20.19 7.70 -5.38
CA SER A 106 21.61 8.03 -5.58
C SER A 106 22.07 7.70 -6.99
N LYS A 107 21.71 6.51 -7.53
CA LYS A 107 22.13 6.06 -8.86
C LYS A 107 21.53 6.86 -10.01
N PHE A 108 20.26 7.24 -9.91
CA PHE A 108 19.52 7.92 -10.98
C PHE A 108 19.32 9.41 -10.73
N HIS A 109 19.90 9.94 -9.65
CA HIS A 109 19.80 11.35 -9.24
C HIS A 109 18.36 11.88 -9.27
N THR A 110 17.42 11.07 -8.80
CA THR A 110 16.00 11.41 -8.76
C THR A 110 15.41 11.20 -7.38
N ARG A 111 14.33 11.92 -7.11
CA ARG A 111 13.56 11.76 -5.87
C ARG A 111 12.79 10.44 -5.89
N VAL A 112 12.70 9.80 -4.73
CA VAL A 112 11.86 8.60 -4.55
C VAL A 112 10.85 8.86 -3.44
N TYR A 113 9.57 8.64 -3.74
CA TYR A 113 8.47 8.64 -2.78
C TYR A 113 8.12 7.20 -2.42
N LEU A 114 8.26 6.85 -1.14
CA LEU A 114 7.79 5.59 -0.60
C LEU A 114 6.45 5.84 0.09
N VAL A 115 5.35 5.35 -0.47
CA VAL A 115 3.98 5.66 -0.02
C VAL A 115 3.41 4.48 0.76
N ASN A 116 2.85 4.74 1.94
CA ASN A 116 2.01 3.75 2.62
C ASN A 116 0.64 3.70 1.95
N LEU A 117 0.17 2.48 1.67
CA LEU A 117 -1.18 2.26 1.20
C LEU A 117 -2.20 2.45 2.33
N ARG A 118 -3.46 2.66 1.94
CA ARG A 118 -4.59 2.71 2.88
C ARG A 118 -4.52 1.56 3.88
N ASN A 119 -4.75 1.87 5.16
CA ASN A 119 -4.72 0.92 6.28
C ASN A 119 -3.35 0.27 6.58
N HIS A 120 -2.25 0.74 5.99
CA HIS A 120 -0.89 0.25 6.23
C HIS A 120 0.01 1.30 6.92
N SER A 121 -0.61 2.28 7.58
CA SER A 121 0.05 3.35 8.33
C SER A 121 -0.51 3.48 9.75
N ASP A 122 -0.36 4.65 10.38
CA ASP A 122 -0.91 4.95 11.71
C ASP A 122 -2.35 4.44 11.86
N PRO A 123 -2.66 3.62 12.89
CA PRO A 123 -4.00 3.13 13.20
C PRO A 123 -5.08 4.23 13.25
N GLN A 124 -4.71 5.45 13.64
CA GLN A 124 -5.62 6.60 13.69
C GLN A 124 -6.13 7.02 12.31
N ASN A 125 -5.38 6.68 11.25
CA ASN A 125 -5.70 7.00 9.87
C ASN A 125 -6.30 5.80 9.13
N HIS A 126 -6.80 4.78 9.83
CA HIS A 126 -7.41 3.64 9.14
C HIS A 126 -8.89 3.90 8.80
N SER A 127 -9.34 3.27 7.71
CA SER A 127 -10.69 3.37 7.18
C SER A 127 -11.34 1.99 7.11
N PRO A 128 -12.61 1.82 7.52
CA PRO A 128 -13.31 0.53 7.46
C PRO A 128 -13.45 -0.01 6.04
N GLU A 129 -13.26 0.84 5.04
CA GLU A 129 -13.35 0.49 3.64
C GLU A 129 -12.00 0.49 2.95
N MET A 130 -11.76 -0.57 2.18
CA MET A 130 -10.57 -0.73 1.37
C MET A 130 -10.94 -1.46 0.08
N SER A 131 -10.53 -0.87 -1.03
CA SER A 131 -10.64 -1.46 -2.36
C SER A 131 -9.52 -0.90 -3.24
N PHE A 132 -9.23 -1.56 -4.35
CA PHE A 132 -8.23 -1.03 -5.29
C PHE A 132 -8.63 0.33 -5.86
N ALA A 133 -9.93 0.57 -6.07
CA ALA A 133 -10.43 1.88 -6.50
C ALA A 133 -10.18 2.96 -5.43
N LEU A 134 -10.41 2.66 -4.15
CA LEU A 134 -10.12 3.60 -3.06
C LEU A 134 -8.62 3.90 -2.96
N MET A 135 -7.77 2.87 -3.03
CA MET A 135 -6.30 3.07 -3.01
C MET A 135 -5.77 3.82 -4.24
N ALA A 136 -6.37 3.60 -5.42
CA ALA A 136 -6.05 4.38 -6.62
C ALA A 136 -6.46 5.85 -6.45
N SER A 137 -7.61 6.11 -5.82
CA SER A 137 -8.05 7.46 -5.45
C SER A 137 -7.10 8.14 -4.46
N ASP A 138 -6.57 7.39 -3.51
CA ASP A 138 -5.57 7.89 -2.55
C ASP A 138 -4.27 8.28 -3.28
N LEU A 139 -3.80 7.47 -4.24
CA LEU A 139 -2.66 7.80 -5.09
C LEU A 139 -2.89 9.07 -5.93
N VAL A 140 -4.06 9.23 -6.55
CA VAL A 140 -4.38 10.43 -7.34
C VAL A 140 -4.26 11.69 -6.49
N GLN A 141 -4.76 11.67 -5.26
CA GLN A 141 -4.66 12.81 -4.37
C GLN A 141 -3.24 13.07 -3.91
N PHE A 142 -2.48 12.02 -3.63
CA PHE A 142 -1.07 12.17 -3.31
C PHE A 142 -0.34 12.90 -4.45
N LEU A 143 -0.57 12.50 -5.69
CA LEU A 143 -0.01 13.16 -6.87
C LEU A 143 -0.46 14.62 -7.01
N GLN A 144 -1.69 14.95 -6.60
CA GLN A 144 -2.20 16.33 -6.59
C GLN A 144 -1.55 17.16 -5.48
N LYS A 145 -1.55 16.65 -4.24
CA LYS A 145 -0.98 17.33 -3.07
C LYS A 145 0.52 17.57 -3.20
N GLN A 146 1.23 16.67 -3.87
CA GLN A 146 2.68 16.78 -4.12
C GLN A 146 3.00 17.45 -5.46
N GLU A 147 1.99 17.89 -6.22
CA GLU A 147 2.14 18.58 -7.50
C GLU A 147 2.98 17.80 -8.54
N ILE A 148 2.88 16.46 -8.56
CA ILE A 148 3.73 15.58 -9.38
C ILE A 148 3.12 15.39 -10.77
N SER A 149 3.52 16.17 -11.77
CA SER A 149 2.93 16.08 -13.13
C SER A 149 3.39 14.88 -13.96
N GLU A 150 4.60 14.36 -13.74
CA GLU A 150 5.16 13.18 -14.41
C GLU A 150 5.97 12.34 -13.41
N PHE A 151 5.89 11.01 -13.48
CA PHE A 151 6.60 10.10 -12.56
C PHE A 151 6.79 8.69 -13.13
N ASP A 152 7.74 7.94 -12.56
CA ASP A 152 7.81 6.50 -12.67
C ASP A 152 7.05 5.85 -11.51
N LEU A 153 6.37 4.73 -11.75
CA LEU A 153 5.58 4.02 -10.76
C LEU A 153 6.04 2.57 -10.63
N PHE A 154 6.35 2.17 -9.41
CA PHE A 154 6.61 0.78 -9.05
C PHE A 154 5.60 0.32 -8.00
N GLY A 155 4.90 -0.78 -8.27
CA GLY A 155 3.98 -1.41 -7.32
C GLY A 155 4.30 -2.90 -7.14
N PHE A 156 4.42 -3.34 -5.89
CA PHE A 156 4.62 -4.75 -5.54
C PHE A 156 3.34 -5.36 -4.97
N SER A 157 2.93 -6.54 -5.47
CA SER A 157 1.75 -7.27 -4.96
C SER A 157 0.48 -6.41 -4.84
N LEU A 158 -0.02 -6.15 -3.63
CA LEU A 158 -1.14 -5.23 -3.37
C LEU A 158 -0.92 -3.86 -4.05
N GLY A 159 0.27 -3.27 -3.91
CA GLY A 159 0.65 -2.02 -4.55
C GLY A 159 0.70 -2.13 -6.08
N GLY A 160 1.03 -3.31 -6.61
CA GLY A 160 0.97 -3.61 -8.04
C GLY A 160 -0.46 -3.55 -8.58
N LYS A 161 -1.43 -4.18 -7.90
CA LYS A 161 -2.85 -4.08 -8.27
C LYS A 161 -3.39 -2.66 -8.13
N THR A 162 -2.98 -1.92 -7.10
CA THR A 162 -3.31 -0.49 -6.96
C THR A 162 -2.76 0.33 -8.13
N ALA A 163 -1.49 0.14 -8.49
CA ALA A 163 -0.85 0.83 -9.61
C ALA A 163 -1.56 0.53 -10.93
N MET A 164 -1.86 -0.73 -11.21
CA MET A 164 -2.61 -1.14 -12.40
C MET A 164 -4.02 -0.55 -12.41
N THR A 165 -4.73 -0.54 -11.27
CA THR A 165 -6.06 0.06 -11.16
C THR A 165 -6.03 1.56 -11.46
N ALA A 166 -5.03 2.28 -10.95
CA ALA A 166 -4.86 3.71 -11.21
C ALA A 166 -4.53 4.00 -12.69
N CYS A 167 -3.67 3.20 -13.31
CA CYS A 167 -3.19 3.44 -14.67
C CYS A 167 -4.15 2.94 -15.76
N LEU A 168 -4.80 1.79 -15.54
CA LEU A 168 -5.56 1.06 -16.55
C LEU A 168 -7.07 1.13 -16.31
N GLY A 169 -7.51 1.35 -15.06
CA GLY A 169 -8.91 1.41 -14.69
C GLY A 169 -9.62 2.58 -15.36
N ASP A 170 -10.80 2.34 -15.93
CA ASP A 170 -11.59 3.35 -16.63
C ASP A 170 -11.91 4.56 -15.75
N GLU A 171 -11.98 4.39 -14.44
CA GLU A 171 -12.27 5.44 -13.47
C GLU A 171 -11.12 6.43 -13.28
N PHE A 172 -9.86 5.97 -13.41
CA PHE A 172 -8.67 6.73 -13.02
C PHE A 172 -7.70 7.02 -14.16
N LYS A 173 -7.74 6.25 -15.25
CA LYS A 173 -6.74 6.33 -16.33
C LYS A 173 -6.54 7.73 -16.89
N GLN A 174 -7.60 8.53 -17.02
CA GLN A 174 -7.49 9.91 -17.51
C GLN A 174 -6.77 10.85 -16.53
N LEU A 175 -6.77 10.54 -15.23
CA LEU A 175 -6.11 11.32 -14.19
C LEU A 175 -4.64 10.92 -14.00
N VAL A 176 -4.27 9.68 -14.37
CA VAL A 176 -2.98 9.07 -14.01
C VAL A 176 -2.16 8.64 -15.22
N ALA A 177 -2.75 7.99 -16.23
CA ALA A 177 -1.99 7.31 -17.27
C ALA A 177 -1.06 8.25 -18.06
N HIS A 178 -1.50 9.47 -18.34
CA HIS A 178 -0.70 10.48 -19.05
C HIS A 178 0.46 11.06 -18.21
N ARG A 179 0.47 10.80 -16.90
CA ARG A 179 1.50 11.24 -15.95
C ARG A 179 2.53 10.15 -15.68
N VAL A 180 2.25 8.90 -16.06
CA VAL A 180 3.12 7.75 -15.79
C VAL A 180 4.06 7.53 -16.97
N ARG A 181 5.34 7.80 -16.76
CA ARG A 181 6.39 7.56 -17.74
C ARG A 181 6.74 6.08 -17.87
N LYS A 182 6.85 5.38 -16.73
CA LYS A 182 7.14 3.95 -16.64
C LYS A 182 6.31 3.32 -15.54
N LEU A 183 5.74 2.15 -15.81
CA LEU A 183 5.04 1.32 -14.82
C LEU A 183 5.78 -0.01 -14.67
N VAL A 184 6.18 -0.35 -13.45
CA VAL A 184 6.73 -1.65 -13.08
C VAL A 184 5.80 -2.31 -12.07
N VAL A 185 5.39 -3.54 -12.37
CA VAL A 185 4.52 -4.35 -11.50
C VAL A 185 5.31 -5.56 -11.05
N GLY A 186 5.53 -5.68 -9.74
CA GLY A 186 6.26 -6.78 -9.13
C GLY A 186 5.31 -7.85 -8.59
N ASP A 187 5.51 -9.08 -9.06
CA ASP A 187 4.97 -10.31 -8.46
C ASP A 187 3.45 -10.33 -8.26
N ILE A 188 2.72 -9.79 -9.24
CA ILE A 188 1.26 -9.87 -9.29
C ILE A 188 0.77 -9.68 -10.72
N SER A 189 -0.34 -10.36 -11.07
CA SER A 189 -0.99 -10.22 -12.37
C SER A 189 -2.22 -9.30 -12.27
N PRO A 190 -2.68 -8.71 -13.40
CA PRO A 190 -3.94 -7.97 -13.45
C PRO A 190 -5.17 -8.87 -13.32
N LEU A 191 -5.00 -10.20 -13.40
CA LEU A 191 -6.10 -11.15 -13.36
C LEU A 191 -6.67 -11.23 -11.93
N PRO A 192 -7.96 -11.60 -11.81
CA PRO A 192 -8.48 -12.10 -10.54
C PRO A 192 -7.60 -13.24 -10.04
N LEU A 193 -7.43 -13.33 -8.71
CA LEU A 193 -6.84 -14.53 -8.13
C LEU A 193 -7.74 -15.71 -8.50
N ARG A 194 -7.15 -16.83 -8.94
CA ARG A 194 -7.96 -17.98 -9.34
C ARG A 194 -8.48 -18.68 -8.08
N ASP A 195 -9.67 -19.24 -8.17
CA ASP A 195 -10.22 -20.06 -7.09
C ASP A 195 -9.24 -21.19 -6.75
N GLY A 196 -8.84 -21.28 -5.48
CA GLY A 196 -7.91 -22.30 -4.98
C GLY A 196 -6.42 -21.94 -5.01
N GLU A 197 -5.99 -20.81 -5.60
CA GLU A 197 -4.59 -20.36 -5.50
C GLU A 197 -4.23 -19.90 -4.08
N TRP A 198 -5.19 -19.30 -3.39
CA TRP A 198 -5.07 -18.89 -1.99
C TRP A 198 -6.40 -19.18 -1.28
N ASP A 199 -6.38 -19.96 -0.20
CA ASP A 199 -7.53 -20.07 0.71
C ASP A 199 -7.59 -18.84 1.60
N ILE A 200 -7.95 -17.74 0.96
CA ILE A 200 -8.04 -16.42 1.54
C ILE A 200 -8.92 -16.44 2.82
N PRO A 201 -10.14 -17.01 2.83
CA PRO A 201 -10.94 -17.10 4.06
C PRO A 201 -10.24 -17.83 5.21
N HIS A 202 -9.48 -18.89 4.91
CA HIS A 202 -8.71 -19.61 5.91
C HIS A 202 -7.52 -18.81 6.42
N VAL A 203 -6.77 -18.15 5.54
CA VAL A 203 -5.70 -17.21 5.92
C VAL A 203 -6.23 -16.08 6.80
N VAL A 204 -7.39 -15.53 6.45
CA VAL A 204 -8.07 -14.52 7.27
C VAL A 204 -8.35 -15.04 8.66
N ARG A 205 -8.99 -16.20 8.75
CA ARG A 205 -9.35 -16.82 10.01
C ARG A 205 -8.12 -17.07 10.88
N ALA A 206 -7.04 -17.58 10.30
CA ALA A 206 -5.78 -17.81 11.00
C ALA A 206 -5.20 -16.51 11.57
N LEU A 207 -5.24 -15.42 10.80
CA LEU A 207 -4.78 -14.10 11.26
C LEU A 207 -5.66 -13.52 12.36
N ILE A 208 -6.97 -13.75 12.33
CA ILE A 208 -7.89 -13.38 13.42
C ILE A 208 -7.57 -14.15 14.68
N LEU A 209 -7.33 -15.46 14.57
CA LEU A 209 -6.98 -16.27 15.72
C LEU A 209 -5.61 -15.90 16.28
N LEU A 210 -4.63 -15.59 15.42
CA LEU A 210 -3.33 -15.08 15.85
C LEU A 210 -3.52 -13.80 16.67
N ASP A 211 -4.37 -12.91 16.18
CA ASP A 211 -4.63 -11.63 16.82
C ASP A 211 -5.08 -11.75 18.28
N GLU A 212 -6.00 -12.69 18.53
CA GLU A 212 -6.52 -12.98 19.86
C GLU A 212 -5.42 -13.50 20.81
N GLN A 213 -4.35 -14.09 20.27
CA GLN A 213 -3.24 -14.64 21.03
C GLN A 213 -2.04 -13.69 21.18
N LEU A 214 -1.93 -12.65 20.34
CA LEU A 214 -0.79 -11.72 20.34
C LEU A 214 -0.48 -11.09 21.71
N PRO A 215 -1.45 -10.74 22.58
CA PRO A 215 -1.15 -10.20 23.91
C PRO A 215 -0.30 -11.11 24.81
N GLU A 216 -0.38 -12.43 24.60
CA GLU A 216 0.32 -13.44 25.41
C GLU A 216 1.63 -13.92 24.76
N MET A 217 1.84 -13.61 23.48
CA MET A 217 3.03 -14.00 22.72
C MET A 217 4.22 -13.09 23.04
N LYS A 218 5.41 -13.68 23.16
CA LYS A 218 6.64 -12.98 23.56
C LYS A 218 7.61 -12.76 22.41
N SER A 219 7.39 -13.42 21.28
CA SER A 219 8.33 -13.38 20.16
C SER A 219 7.66 -13.63 18.81
N ARG A 220 8.36 -13.20 17.75
CA ARG A 220 7.92 -13.43 16.36
C ARG A 220 7.85 -14.90 16.03
N ASN A 221 8.79 -15.67 16.55
CA ASN A 221 8.85 -17.10 16.33
C ASN A 221 7.61 -17.81 16.91
N GLU A 222 7.02 -17.30 17.99
CA GLU A 222 5.76 -17.83 18.53
C GLU A 222 4.57 -17.53 17.62
N ALA A 223 4.47 -16.31 17.08
CA ALA A 223 3.45 -15.96 16.09
C ALA A 223 3.59 -16.77 14.80
N ASP A 224 4.82 -16.96 14.31
CA ASP A 224 5.14 -17.79 13.14
C ASP A 224 4.73 -19.24 13.39
N ALA A 225 5.13 -19.82 14.53
CA ALA A 225 4.77 -21.19 14.89
C ALA A 225 3.26 -21.39 15.05
N PHE A 226 2.54 -20.38 15.55
CA PHE A 226 1.08 -20.41 15.62
C PHE A 226 0.46 -20.43 14.23
N LEU A 227 0.85 -19.50 13.35
CA LEU A 227 0.28 -19.41 12.00
C LEU A 227 0.59 -20.64 11.14
N GLN A 228 1.76 -21.27 11.32
CA GLN A 228 2.12 -22.50 10.61
C GLN A 228 1.17 -23.67 10.88
N GLN A 229 0.45 -23.67 12.01
CA GLN A 229 -0.57 -24.69 12.31
C GLN A 229 -1.80 -24.57 11.40
N TYR A 230 -2.06 -23.37 10.89
CA TYR A 230 -3.22 -23.08 10.03
C TYR A 230 -2.82 -22.94 8.57
N ILE A 231 -1.69 -22.31 8.29
CA ILE A 231 -1.21 -22.00 6.93
C ILE A 231 0.14 -22.70 6.73
N PRO A 232 0.14 -24.00 6.37
CA PRO A 232 1.38 -24.72 6.09
C PRO A 232 2.09 -24.08 4.89
N ASN A 233 3.39 -23.79 5.05
CA ASN A 233 4.22 -23.05 4.09
C ASN A 233 3.94 -21.53 3.96
N ILE A 234 3.42 -20.88 5.00
CA ILE A 234 3.39 -19.40 5.03
C ILE A 234 4.83 -18.86 4.98
N GLU A 235 5.21 -18.28 3.84
CA GLU A 235 6.50 -17.60 3.74
C GLU A 235 6.51 -16.39 4.69
N VAL A 236 7.60 -16.28 5.45
CA VAL A 236 7.86 -15.40 6.61
C VAL A 236 7.64 -13.89 6.36
N TYR A 237 7.33 -13.48 5.13
CA TYR A 237 7.06 -12.10 4.73
C TYR A 237 5.77 -11.53 5.33
N LEU A 238 4.76 -12.37 5.60
CA LEU A 238 3.46 -11.94 6.13
C LEU A 238 3.53 -11.40 7.57
N ILE A 239 4.47 -11.90 8.39
CA ILE A 239 4.45 -11.70 9.84
C ILE A 239 5.37 -10.57 10.30
N GLY A 240 6.33 -10.16 9.46
CA GLY A 240 7.33 -9.16 9.83
C GLY A 240 6.80 -7.75 10.11
N ASN A 241 5.52 -7.51 9.84
CA ASN A 241 4.88 -6.21 10.04
C ASN A 241 3.52 -6.32 10.77
N LEU A 242 3.15 -7.53 11.25
CA LEU A 242 1.96 -7.75 12.10
C LEU A 242 2.26 -7.54 13.60
N MET A 243 3.54 -7.39 13.96
CA MET A 243 4.03 -7.12 15.31
C MET A 243 4.96 -5.91 15.31
#